data_AF-A0A8J7I5D8-F1
#
_entry.id   AF-A0A8J7I5D8-F1
#
_cell.length_a   1.000
_cell.length_b   1.000
_cell.length_c   1.000
_cell.angle_alpha   90.00
_cell.angle_beta   90.00
_cell.angle_gamma   90.00
#
_symmetry.space_group_name_H-M   'P 1'
#
loop_
_entity.id
_entity.type
_entity.pdbx_description
1 polymer ?
#
loop_
_entity_poly.entity_id
_entity_poly.type
_entity_poly.pdbx_seq_one_letter_code
_entity_poly.pdbx_strand_id
1 'polypeptide(L)'
;MSVVSGQLSVVISPRFRVFASPCLYIPHPSENPAKAAVASLQSNYPHTQAAISLNMELNLRFPEINQVIVRLDDLETDRLKFTSPLAPEDLEDIRWYFEVYANSYTADVDDERAKRIGDNFQRWGEGLFEAIFQDRTAQNIFFEFQRTDEPGRLLTISASHPAILSLPWELLRDPASDIYLFNENPRISVRRRLAGAGGGRRPFKVQPKDRLRLLFVVSRPSDAGFIDPRGEAKAVLDAIAQEAEGRIEVEFLRPATLDNLVARLEDERLPAIDIIHFDGHGVYDPDGRFHERAKSSDPAGATKGENSNGSNMGYLLFENPEGKTALITAETLGEMLHRQKVGLIVLSACQSAMVAGEDAMGCVAARLTHAGIPAVLAMTYSVLVVTAHQLFAKFYQRLVRAEGIGAALDNGRRDLYLNKERGERRRGDKQITLKLQDWFLPALYQAAKDTALLTPSSPSSPSSSSSPSSSRAVSFHKGKKFVNIIREKSLRNCDGRMTISTEYINGDRSQYREVSRSITHTYF
;
A
#
# COMPACT_ATOMS: atom_id res chain seq x y z
N MET A 1 73.13 -9.78 14.96
CA MET A 1 71.81 -9.61 14.31
C MET A 1 71.94 -8.52 13.26
N SER A 2 71.40 -8.77 12.07
CA SER A 2 71.38 -7.88 10.89
C SER A 2 70.09 -7.02 10.91
N VAL A 3 69.84 -5.97 10.09
CA VAL A 3 70.62 -5.14 9.13
C VAL A 3 69.81 -3.81 9.00
N VAL A 4 70.41 -2.63 9.17
CA VAL A 4 70.92 -1.66 8.14
C VAL A 4 69.84 -1.04 7.22
N SER A 5 70.08 0.21 6.81
CA SER A 5 69.12 1.23 6.32
C SER A 5 69.04 1.39 4.78
N GLY A 6 68.13 2.25 4.30
CA GLY A 6 68.15 2.77 2.93
C GLY A 6 67.04 3.81 2.64
N GLN A 7 67.42 5.00 2.17
CA GLN A 7 66.51 6.08 1.75
C GLN A 7 67.11 6.78 0.51
N LEU A 8 66.33 7.08 -0.53
CA LEU A 8 66.72 8.02 -1.60
C LEU A 8 65.50 8.53 -2.40
N SER A 9 65.73 9.51 -3.29
CA SER A 9 64.73 10.30 -4.04
C SER A 9 65.20 10.58 -5.49
N VAL A 10 64.42 11.37 -6.26
CA VAL A 10 64.81 12.14 -7.49
C VAL A 10 64.92 11.38 -8.84
N VAL A 11 64.53 11.89 -10.03
CA VAL A 11 63.47 12.88 -10.43
C VAL A 11 63.26 12.91 -11.99
N ILE A 12 62.09 13.41 -12.47
CA ILE A 12 61.79 13.97 -13.84
C ILE A 12 61.64 13.01 -15.07
N SER A 13 60.70 13.38 -15.97
CA SER A 13 60.33 12.76 -17.29
C SER A 13 61.20 13.33 -18.47
N PRO A 14 60.86 13.40 -19.81
CA PRO A 14 59.55 13.32 -20.51
C PRO A 14 59.49 12.84 -22.03
N ARG A 15 58.31 13.02 -22.66
CA ARG A 15 58.00 13.37 -24.10
C ARG A 15 58.02 12.36 -25.29
N PHE A 16 56.82 12.24 -25.92
CA PHE A 16 56.50 12.22 -27.38
C PHE A 16 57.03 11.06 -28.29
N ARG A 17 56.50 10.77 -29.51
CA ARG A 17 55.45 11.40 -30.37
C ARG A 17 54.69 10.37 -31.27
N VAL A 18 53.64 10.83 -31.94
CA VAL A 18 52.75 10.12 -32.91
C VAL A 18 53.40 9.90 -34.29
N PHE A 19 53.04 8.81 -35.01
CA PHE A 19 52.86 8.77 -36.49
C PHE A 19 51.93 7.59 -36.93
N ALA A 20 51.65 7.43 -38.24
CA ALA A 20 50.46 6.71 -38.75
C ALA A 20 50.71 5.67 -39.88
N SER A 21 49.64 4.96 -40.25
CA SER A 21 49.31 4.09 -41.42
C SER A 21 50.09 4.31 -42.73
N PRO A 22 50.22 3.34 -43.70
CA PRO A 22 49.10 2.46 -44.14
C PRO A 22 49.36 1.06 -44.81
N CYS A 23 48.25 0.34 -45.06
CA CYS A 23 47.93 -0.59 -46.17
C CYS A 23 48.62 -1.96 -46.40
N LEU A 24 47.79 -2.86 -47.00
CA LEU A 24 48.03 -4.14 -47.76
C LEU A 24 47.84 -5.49 -47.00
N TYR A 25 47.32 -6.60 -47.57
CA TYR A 25 46.45 -6.82 -48.77
C TYR A 25 45.87 -8.27 -48.89
N ILE A 26 44.53 -8.43 -48.94
CA ILE A 26 43.71 -9.54 -49.52
C ILE A 26 43.73 -10.98 -48.91
N PRO A 27 42.64 -11.81 -49.04
CA PRO A 27 42.36 -12.99 -48.19
C PRO A 27 42.03 -14.31 -48.94
N HIS A 28 41.46 -15.31 -48.22
CA HIS A 28 40.69 -16.53 -48.61
C HIS A 28 41.26 -17.85 -48.02
N PRO A 29 40.48 -18.97 -47.95
CA PRO A 29 39.05 -19.06 -47.61
C PRO A 29 38.70 -20.25 -46.65
N SER A 30 37.56 -20.17 -45.96
CA SER A 30 36.59 -21.29 -45.83
C SER A 30 35.37 -20.85 -45.04
N GLU A 31 34.17 -21.13 -45.55
CA GLU A 31 32.89 -20.73 -44.96
C GLU A 31 32.24 -21.87 -44.16
N ASN A 32 31.34 -21.52 -43.24
CA ASN A 32 30.25 -22.42 -42.84
C ASN A 32 28.93 -21.61 -42.80
N PRO A 33 28.06 -21.70 -43.82
CA PRO A 33 26.96 -20.77 -44.05
C PRO A 33 25.72 -21.07 -43.19
N ALA A 34 25.84 -20.92 -41.86
CA ALA A 34 24.75 -21.18 -40.91
C ALA A 34 24.44 -20.02 -39.95
N LYS A 35 25.24 -18.94 -39.92
CA LYS A 35 25.08 -17.81 -38.96
C LYS A 35 24.73 -16.45 -39.58
N ALA A 36 24.60 -16.35 -40.90
CA ALA A 36 24.33 -15.07 -41.59
C ALA A 36 22.84 -14.83 -41.92
N ALA A 37 21.97 -15.84 -41.80
CA ALA A 37 20.61 -15.82 -42.35
C ALA A 37 19.50 -15.29 -41.41
N VAL A 38 19.85 -14.77 -40.22
CA VAL A 38 18.87 -14.29 -39.21
C VAL A 38 19.01 -12.78 -38.94
N ALA A 39 20.11 -12.16 -39.35
CA ALA A 39 20.44 -10.76 -39.04
C ALA A 39 19.92 -9.72 -40.06
N SER A 40 19.16 -10.14 -41.08
CA SER A 40 18.79 -9.30 -42.24
C SER A 40 17.28 -9.27 -42.55
N LEU A 41 16.43 -9.67 -41.62
CA LEU A 41 14.96 -9.54 -41.70
C LEU A 41 14.37 -8.67 -40.56
N GLN A 42 15.21 -7.88 -39.88
CA GLN A 42 14.78 -6.90 -38.87
C GLN A 42 14.65 -5.48 -39.46
N SER A 43 13.76 -5.31 -40.44
CA SER A 43 13.15 -4.02 -40.76
C SER A 43 11.74 -4.21 -41.32
N ASN A 44 10.89 -3.18 -41.17
CA ASN A 44 9.50 -3.14 -41.64
C ASN A 44 8.49 -4.09 -40.97
N TYR A 45 8.15 -3.87 -39.69
CA TYR A 45 6.77 -3.94 -39.17
C TYR A 45 6.66 -3.33 -37.75
N PRO A 46 6.03 -2.15 -37.58
CA PRO A 46 5.93 -1.49 -36.28
C PRO A 46 4.52 -1.59 -35.63
N HIS A 47 4.15 -2.75 -35.09
CA HIS A 47 2.92 -2.85 -34.26
C HIS A 47 2.99 -3.85 -33.10
N THR A 48 2.82 -3.30 -31.89
CA THR A 48 1.96 -3.85 -30.82
C THR A 48 2.13 -5.33 -30.43
N GLN A 49 3.28 -5.70 -29.85
CA GLN A 49 3.32 -6.83 -28.91
C GLN A 49 2.99 -6.35 -27.50
N ALA A 50 1.75 -6.55 -27.07
CA ALA A 50 1.44 -6.64 -25.65
C ALA A 50 2.04 -7.95 -25.13
N ALA A 51 3.22 -7.87 -24.50
CA ALA A 51 3.87 -9.04 -23.92
C ALA A 51 2.94 -9.68 -22.87
N ILE A 52 2.51 -10.92 -23.13
CA ILE A 52 1.79 -11.71 -22.13
C ILE A 52 2.86 -12.24 -21.17
N SER A 53 3.21 -11.45 -20.14
CA SER A 53 3.97 -11.98 -19.01
C SER A 53 3.23 -13.18 -18.44
N LEU A 54 3.88 -14.33 -18.52
CA LEU A 54 3.58 -15.46 -17.66
C LEU A 54 4.16 -15.12 -16.29
N ASN A 55 3.39 -14.38 -15.48
CA ASN A 55 3.71 -14.15 -14.07
C ASN A 55 3.88 -15.51 -13.38
N MET A 56 5.13 -15.91 -13.16
CA MET A 56 5.48 -17.12 -12.45
C MET A 56 5.01 -17.00 -10.99
N GLU A 57 4.19 -17.96 -10.56
CA GLU A 57 3.50 -17.94 -9.27
C GLU A 57 4.02 -19.06 -8.36
N LEU A 58 4.79 -18.68 -7.31
CA LEU A 58 5.08 -19.57 -6.19
C LEU A 58 3.88 -19.52 -5.23
N ASN A 59 3.18 -20.64 -5.10
CA ASN A 59 2.00 -20.75 -4.25
C ASN A 59 2.35 -21.50 -2.96
N LEU A 60 2.17 -20.82 -1.82
CA LEU A 60 2.29 -21.37 -0.49
C LEU A 60 0.88 -21.71 0.00
N ARG A 61 0.51 -22.98 -0.14
CA ARG A 61 -0.84 -23.48 0.10
C ARG A 61 -0.91 -24.13 1.48
N PHE A 62 -1.71 -23.57 2.36
CA PHE A 62 -1.96 -24.07 3.71
C PHE A 62 -3.35 -24.74 3.73
N PRO A 63 -3.45 -26.07 3.56
CA PRO A 63 -4.72 -26.77 3.69
C PRO A 63 -5.24 -26.78 5.13
N GLU A 64 -4.31 -26.76 6.10
CA GLU A 64 -4.56 -26.75 7.55
C GLU A 64 -3.61 -25.73 8.20
N ILE A 65 -3.93 -25.24 9.41
CA ILE A 65 -3.09 -24.27 10.14
C ILE A 65 -1.67 -24.80 10.49
N ASN A 66 -1.46 -26.11 10.44
CA ASN A 66 -0.19 -26.78 10.75
C ASN A 66 0.43 -27.52 9.55
N GLN A 67 -0.02 -27.23 8.33
CA GLN A 67 0.51 -27.84 7.10
C GLN A 67 0.74 -26.79 6.02
N VAL A 68 1.82 -26.95 5.26
CA VAL A 68 2.10 -26.15 4.06
C VAL A 68 2.45 -27.08 2.89
N ILE A 69 2.06 -26.66 1.70
CA ILE A 69 2.44 -27.25 0.42
C ILE A 69 3.06 -26.12 -0.40
N VAL A 70 4.25 -26.34 -0.94
CA VAL A 70 4.96 -25.36 -1.79
C VAL A 70 4.79 -25.80 -3.24
N ARG A 71 4.22 -24.94 -4.09
CA ARG A 71 3.97 -25.23 -5.52
C ARG A 71 4.52 -24.15 -6.45
N LEU A 72 5.19 -24.57 -7.52
CA LEU A 72 5.61 -23.73 -8.65
C LEU A 72 5.26 -24.46 -9.96
N ASP A 73 4.34 -23.91 -10.74
CA ASP A 73 3.79 -24.54 -11.95
C ASP A 73 3.35 -25.99 -11.74
N ASP A 74 4.10 -27.00 -12.19
CA ASP A 74 3.83 -28.43 -12.01
C ASP A 74 4.68 -29.09 -10.89
N LEU A 75 5.61 -28.37 -10.28
CA LEU A 75 6.37 -28.82 -9.11
C LEU A 75 5.55 -28.55 -7.84
N GLU A 76 5.26 -29.57 -7.04
CA GLU A 76 4.53 -29.45 -5.76
C GLU A 76 5.18 -30.36 -4.71
N THR A 77 5.26 -29.92 -3.45
CA THR A 77 5.71 -30.77 -2.33
C THR A 77 4.60 -31.69 -1.84
N ASP A 78 4.97 -32.71 -1.08
CA ASP A 78 4.02 -33.32 -0.13
C ASP A 78 3.54 -32.29 0.92
N ARG A 79 2.57 -32.68 1.75
CA ARG A 79 2.11 -31.88 2.91
C ARG A 79 3.23 -31.80 3.96
N LEU A 80 3.99 -30.71 3.93
CA LEU A 80 5.01 -30.41 4.93
C LEU A 80 4.35 -29.94 6.24
N LYS A 81 4.98 -30.22 7.38
CA LYS A 81 4.55 -29.68 8.67
C LYS A 81 4.91 -28.19 8.73
N PHE A 82 3.92 -27.35 8.99
CA PHE A 82 4.12 -25.93 9.32
C PHE A 82 3.93 -25.69 10.82
N THR A 83 4.58 -24.67 11.36
CA THR A 83 4.33 -24.13 12.70
C THR A 83 4.71 -22.64 12.66
N SER A 84 3.86 -21.75 13.19
CA SER A 84 4.18 -20.32 13.21
C SER A 84 5.47 -20.08 14.00
N PRO A 85 6.45 -19.36 13.42
CA PRO A 85 7.66 -18.93 14.13
C PRO A 85 7.45 -17.65 14.95
N LEU A 86 6.27 -17.02 14.82
CA LEU A 86 5.80 -15.95 15.69
C LEU A 86 4.83 -16.54 16.72
N ALA A 87 5.08 -16.27 18.00
CA ALA A 87 4.19 -16.56 19.11
C ALA A 87 3.08 -15.49 19.24
N PRO A 88 2.01 -15.73 20.03
CA PRO A 88 0.99 -14.71 20.30
C PRO A 88 1.58 -13.41 20.86
N GLU A 89 2.62 -13.51 21.68
CA GLU A 89 3.34 -12.38 22.29
C GLU A 89 4.10 -11.55 21.24
N ASP A 90 4.69 -12.19 20.23
CA ASP A 90 5.32 -11.49 19.10
C ASP A 90 4.28 -10.68 18.31
N LEU A 91 3.09 -11.26 18.08
CA LEU A 91 2.00 -10.59 17.37
C LEU A 91 1.41 -9.43 18.19
N GLU A 92 1.38 -9.53 19.52
CA GLU A 92 1.04 -8.42 20.42
C GLU A 92 2.11 -7.32 20.40
N ASP A 93 3.40 -7.68 20.35
CA ASP A 93 4.50 -6.72 20.23
C ASP A 93 4.43 -5.93 18.92
N ILE A 94 4.18 -6.62 17.79
CA ILE A 94 3.93 -5.97 16.48
C ILE A 94 2.70 -5.04 16.57
N ARG A 95 1.61 -5.48 17.20
CA ARG A 95 0.42 -4.64 17.42
C ARG A 95 0.75 -3.39 18.23
N TRP A 96 1.46 -3.55 19.36
CA TRP A 96 1.84 -2.45 20.24
C TRP A 96 2.72 -1.41 19.52
N TYR A 97 3.64 -1.87 18.67
CA TYR A 97 4.53 -1.01 17.88
C TYR A 97 3.79 -0.07 16.90
N PHE A 98 2.67 -0.52 16.32
CA PHE A 98 1.87 0.30 15.41
C PHE A 98 0.73 1.05 16.11
N GLU A 99 -0.02 0.39 17.00
CA GLU A 99 -1.25 0.95 17.56
C GLU A 99 -1.00 1.81 18.81
N VAL A 100 0.06 1.54 19.58
CA VAL A 100 0.39 2.30 20.81
C VAL A 100 1.62 3.19 20.60
N TYR A 101 2.74 2.61 20.17
CA TYR A 101 4.02 3.31 20.08
C TYR A 101 4.01 4.45 19.05
N ALA A 102 3.61 4.16 17.81
CA ALA A 102 3.65 5.13 16.71
C ALA A 102 2.69 6.33 16.90
N ASN A 103 1.58 6.10 17.61
CA ASN A 103 0.57 7.10 17.97
C ASN A 103 0.96 7.96 19.19
N SER A 104 1.85 7.47 20.07
CA SER A 104 2.16 8.14 21.33
C SER A 104 3.08 9.37 21.15
N TYR A 105 2.54 10.55 21.48
CA TYR A 105 3.12 11.84 21.07
C TYR A 105 3.96 12.59 22.13
N THR A 106 3.75 12.31 23.42
CA THR A 106 4.26 13.15 24.53
C THR A 106 4.70 12.39 25.81
N ALA A 107 4.22 11.17 26.03
CA ALA A 107 4.32 10.46 27.31
C ALA A 107 5.63 9.66 27.50
N ASP A 108 5.75 8.97 28.64
CA ASP A 108 6.77 7.96 28.93
C ASP A 108 6.53 6.70 28.09
N VAL A 109 7.02 6.73 26.86
CA VAL A 109 6.91 5.64 25.89
C VAL A 109 8.17 4.76 25.96
N ASP A 110 8.00 3.44 25.97
CA ASP A 110 9.10 2.47 25.94
C ASP A 110 9.78 2.42 24.56
N ASP A 111 10.59 3.45 24.26
CA ASP A 111 11.41 3.51 23.05
C ASP A 111 12.42 2.32 22.98
N GLU A 112 12.73 1.63 24.08
CA GLU A 112 13.56 0.41 24.06
C GLU A 112 12.79 -0.82 23.57
N ARG A 113 11.53 -1.03 24.02
CA ARG A 113 10.63 -2.07 23.48
C ARG A 113 10.42 -1.85 22.00
N ALA A 114 10.17 -0.61 21.58
CA ALA A 114 10.04 -0.26 20.18
C ALA A 114 11.31 -0.56 19.36
N LYS A 115 12.50 -0.35 19.94
CA LYS A 115 13.75 -0.79 19.31
C LYS A 115 13.85 -2.31 19.21
N ARG A 116 13.59 -3.05 20.30
CA ARG A 116 13.62 -4.54 20.32
C ARG A 116 12.70 -5.14 19.25
N ILE A 117 11.48 -4.63 19.13
CA ILE A 117 10.52 -5.03 18.09
C ILE A 117 11.03 -4.67 16.69
N GLY A 118 11.56 -3.46 16.53
CA GLY A 118 12.17 -2.99 15.28
C GLY A 118 13.35 -3.84 14.80
N ASP A 119 14.18 -4.33 15.73
CA ASP A 119 15.29 -5.24 15.42
C ASP A 119 14.77 -6.67 15.09
N ASN A 120 13.72 -7.13 15.77
CA ASN A 120 13.15 -8.48 15.59
C ASN A 120 12.51 -8.75 14.22
N PHE A 121 12.10 -7.71 13.45
CA PHE A 121 11.46 -7.91 12.14
C PHE A 121 12.29 -8.75 11.15
N GLN A 122 13.63 -8.69 11.22
CA GLN A 122 14.50 -9.55 10.39
C GLN A 122 14.39 -11.02 10.82
N ARG A 123 14.52 -11.28 12.13
CA ARG A 123 14.45 -12.60 12.75
C ARG A 123 13.10 -13.29 12.53
N TRP A 124 11.99 -12.57 12.65
CA TRP A 124 10.66 -13.10 12.34
C TRP A 124 10.51 -13.42 10.84
N GLY A 125 11.12 -12.60 9.97
CA GLY A 125 11.18 -12.83 8.52
C GLY A 125 11.97 -14.07 8.10
N GLU A 126 13.11 -14.29 8.74
CA GLU A 126 13.96 -15.49 8.59
C GLU A 126 13.24 -16.73 9.13
N GLY A 127 12.62 -16.62 10.30
CA GLY A 127 11.82 -17.70 10.88
C GLY A 127 10.66 -18.12 9.98
N LEU A 128 9.93 -17.16 9.39
CA LEU A 128 8.87 -17.44 8.41
C LEU A 128 9.40 -18.16 7.17
N PHE A 129 10.60 -17.80 6.71
CA PHE A 129 11.24 -18.44 5.57
C PHE A 129 11.65 -19.88 5.90
N GLU A 130 12.36 -20.09 7.01
CA GLU A 130 12.78 -21.41 7.48
C GLU A 130 11.60 -22.34 7.73
N ALA A 131 10.51 -21.85 8.33
CA ALA A 131 9.30 -22.63 8.61
C ALA A 131 8.60 -23.18 7.35
N ILE A 132 9.00 -22.75 6.15
CA ILE A 132 8.53 -23.25 4.85
C ILE A 132 9.66 -23.99 4.11
N PHE A 133 10.86 -23.41 4.04
CA PHE A 133 11.93 -23.83 3.13
C PHE A 133 13.06 -24.63 3.80
N GLN A 134 12.88 -25.09 5.04
CA GLN A 134 13.76 -26.11 5.66
C GLN A 134 13.68 -27.48 4.98
N ASP A 135 12.57 -27.82 4.31
CA ASP A 135 12.51 -29.04 3.48
C ASP A 135 13.28 -28.86 2.16
N ARG A 136 14.04 -29.89 1.76
CA ARG A 136 14.88 -29.84 0.56
C ARG A 136 14.06 -29.70 -0.74
N THR A 137 12.85 -30.23 -0.80
CA THR A 137 11.98 -30.12 -1.97
C THR A 137 11.41 -28.70 -2.07
N ALA A 138 10.91 -28.17 -0.96
CA ALA A 138 10.50 -26.76 -0.86
C ALA A 138 11.65 -25.80 -1.23
N GLN A 139 12.86 -26.05 -0.71
CA GLN A 139 14.04 -25.22 -0.98
C GLN A 139 14.44 -25.27 -2.46
N ASN A 140 14.44 -26.45 -3.09
CA ASN A 140 14.69 -26.59 -4.53
C ASN A 140 13.66 -25.83 -5.37
N ILE A 141 12.37 -25.93 -5.02
CA ILE A 141 11.29 -25.19 -5.70
C ILE A 141 11.47 -23.67 -5.55
N PHE A 142 11.86 -23.21 -4.35
CA PHE A 142 12.18 -21.80 -4.12
C PHE A 142 13.41 -21.34 -4.91
N PHE A 143 14.45 -22.17 -5.03
CA PHE A 143 15.62 -21.83 -5.86
C PHE A 143 15.25 -21.70 -7.34
N GLU A 144 14.43 -22.58 -7.93
CA GLU A 144 14.00 -22.38 -9.32
C GLU A 144 13.13 -21.10 -9.49
N PHE A 145 12.32 -20.74 -8.49
CA PHE A 145 11.62 -19.45 -8.45
C PHE A 145 12.58 -18.23 -8.34
N GLN A 146 13.67 -18.33 -7.57
CA GLN A 146 14.70 -17.29 -7.50
C GLN A 146 15.57 -17.20 -8.77
N ARG A 147 15.75 -18.30 -9.51
CA ARG A 147 16.70 -18.42 -10.64
C ARG A 147 16.27 -17.70 -11.92
N THR A 148 15.04 -17.23 -12.03
CA THR A 148 14.57 -16.49 -13.21
C THR A 148 14.63 -14.97 -13.02
N ASP A 149 15.18 -14.30 -14.04
CA ASP A 149 15.23 -12.84 -14.19
C ASP A 149 13.92 -12.23 -14.74
N GLU A 150 12.89 -13.04 -14.98
CA GLU A 150 11.60 -12.58 -15.51
C GLU A 150 10.86 -11.64 -14.52
N PRO A 151 10.34 -10.48 -14.98
CA PRO A 151 9.60 -9.56 -14.12
C PRO A 151 8.20 -10.08 -13.79
N GLY A 152 7.70 -9.72 -12.60
CA GLY A 152 6.36 -10.10 -12.13
C GLY A 152 6.30 -11.43 -11.37
N ARG A 153 7.42 -11.86 -10.76
CA ARG A 153 7.50 -12.98 -9.82
C ARG A 153 6.48 -12.77 -8.69
N LEU A 154 5.66 -13.79 -8.41
CA LEU A 154 4.49 -13.64 -7.56
C LEU A 154 4.43 -14.72 -6.47
N LEU A 155 4.54 -14.30 -5.21
CA LEU A 155 4.31 -15.15 -4.05
C LEU A 155 2.83 -15.07 -3.63
N THR A 156 2.15 -16.21 -3.60
CA THR A 156 0.73 -16.30 -3.24
C THR A 156 0.53 -17.18 -2.02
N ILE A 157 0.06 -16.58 -0.93
CA ILE A 157 -0.36 -17.29 0.28
C ILE A 157 -1.82 -17.74 0.09
N SER A 158 -2.06 -19.04 -0.02
CA SER A 158 -3.40 -19.62 -0.20
C SER A 158 -3.80 -20.41 1.04
N ALA A 159 -4.70 -19.89 1.89
CA ALA A 159 -5.07 -20.55 3.14
C ALA A 159 -6.57 -20.44 3.42
N SER A 160 -7.13 -21.43 4.14
CA SER A 160 -8.49 -21.42 4.66
C SER A 160 -8.63 -20.65 5.99
N HIS A 161 -7.57 -20.67 6.81
CA HIS A 161 -7.59 -20.19 8.18
C HIS A 161 -7.14 -18.72 8.30
N PRO A 162 -7.91 -17.82 8.94
CA PRO A 162 -7.54 -16.41 9.08
C PRO A 162 -6.19 -16.20 9.79
N ALA A 163 -5.91 -16.93 10.87
CA ALA A 163 -4.60 -16.92 11.55
C ALA A 163 -3.36 -17.24 10.67
N ILE A 164 -3.52 -17.88 9.50
CA ILE A 164 -2.44 -18.01 8.50
C ILE A 164 -2.38 -16.77 7.62
N LEU A 165 -3.54 -16.27 7.18
CA LEU A 165 -3.62 -15.06 6.35
C LEU A 165 -3.24 -13.78 7.11
N SER A 166 -3.26 -13.76 8.44
CA SER A 166 -2.86 -12.62 9.27
C SER A 166 -1.35 -12.51 9.52
N LEU A 167 -0.57 -13.59 9.30
CA LEU A 167 0.89 -13.56 9.47
C LEU A 167 1.54 -12.52 8.53
N PRO A 168 2.63 -11.85 8.95
CA PRO A 168 3.27 -10.79 8.19
C PRO A 168 4.19 -11.36 7.09
N TRP A 169 3.61 -12.05 6.11
CA TRP A 169 4.32 -12.72 5.01
C TRP A 169 5.22 -11.80 4.19
N GLU A 170 4.89 -10.52 4.12
CA GLU A 170 5.71 -9.46 3.56
C GLU A 170 7.11 -9.35 4.23
N LEU A 171 7.25 -9.77 5.50
CA LEU A 171 8.54 -9.86 6.20
C LEU A 171 9.43 -11.03 5.74
N LEU A 172 8.97 -11.95 4.88
CA LEU A 172 9.78 -13.09 4.45
C LEU A 172 11.18 -12.65 3.99
N ARG A 173 12.21 -13.24 4.61
CA ARG A 173 13.62 -12.89 4.43
C ARG A 173 14.41 -14.16 4.19
N ASP A 174 15.13 -14.23 3.08
CA ASP A 174 16.02 -15.36 2.77
C ASP A 174 17.34 -15.20 3.55
N PRO A 175 17.70 -16.12 4.48
CA PRO A 175 18.94 -16.04 5.25
C PRO A 175 20.21 -16.16 4.40
N ALA A 176 20.13 -16.72 3.18
CA ALA A 176 21.29 -16.91 2.30
C ALA A 176 21.65 -15.65 1.50
N SER A 177 20.67 -14.80 1.19
CA SER A 177 20.85 -13.54 0.44
C SER A 177 20.77 -12.27 1.30
N ASP A 178 20.42 -12.40 2.59
CA ASP A 178 20.31 -11.32 3.58
C ASP A 178 19.26 -10.23 3.19
N ILE A 179 18.29 -10.56 2.33
CA ILE A 179 17.27 -9.62 1.85
C ILE A 179 15.83 -10.10 2.07
N TYR A 180 14.94 -9.13 2.29
CA TYR A 180 13.50 -9.35 2.28
C TYR A 180 13.04 -9.62 0.84
N LEU A 181 12.22 -10.65 0.63
CA LEU A 181 11.84 -11.14 -0.70
C LEU A 181 11.14 -10.08 -1.57
N PHE A 182 10.36 -9.16 -0.99
CA PHE A 182 9.72 -8.09 -1.76
C PHE A 182 10.72 -7.09 -2.39
N ASN A 183 11.94 -7.02 -1.86
CA ASN A 183 13.00 -6.09 -2.29
C ASN A 183 14.04 -6.72 -3.23
N GLU A 184 13.85 -8.01 -3.56
CA GLU A 184 14.56 -8.73 -4.63
C GLU A 184 14.57 -7.99 -5.98
N ASN A 185 15.44 -8.42 -6.88
CA ASN A 185 15.53 -7.87 -8.23
C ASN A 185 15.73 -8.98 -9.28
N PRO A 186 14.67 -9.35 -10.04
CA PRO A 186 13.34 -8.76 -10.08
C PRO A 186 12.52 -8.97 -8.79
N ARG A 187 11.67 -8.00 -8.45
CA ARG A 187 10.86 -8.00 -7.22
C ARG A 187 9.89 -9.18 -7.18
N ILE A 188 9.65 -9.69 -5.97
CA ILE A 188 8.60 -10.67 -5.70
C ILE A 188 7.39 -9.93 -5.11
N SER A 189 6.29 -9.89 -5.84
CA SER A 189 5.01 -9.39 -5.32
C SER A 189 4.43 -10.39 -4.33
N VAL A 190 3.97 -9.93 -3.17
CA VAL A 190 3.32 -10.79 -2.14
C VAL A 190 1.81 -10.50 -2.12
N ARG A 191 1.00 -11.57 -2.26
CA ARG A 191 -0.47 -11.53 -2.14
C ARG A 191 -1.04 -12.68 -1.32
N ARG A 192 -2.27 -12.50 -0.85
CA ARG A 192 -3.04 -13.43 -0.01
C ARG A 192 -4.32 -13.87 -0.74
N ARG A 193 -4.80 -15.09 -0.48
CA ARG A 193 -6.01 -15.69 -1.09
C ARG A 193 -6.69 -16.64 -0.11
N LEU A 194 -8.01 -16.50 0.05
CA LEU A 194 -8.81 -17.49 0.79
C LEU A 194 -8.96 -18.77 -0.03
N ALA A 195 -8.51 -19.89 0.51
CA ALA A 195 -8.65 -21.21 -0.10
C ALA A 195 -9.83 -21.97 0.54
N GLY A 196 -10.72 -22.54 -0.27
CA GLY A 196 -11.90 -23.26 0.21
C GLY A 196 -12.57 -24.13 -0.86
N ALA A 197 -13.27 -25.18 -0.43
CA ALA A 197 -13.81 -26.20 -1.32
C ALA A 197 -14.88 -25.68 -2.32
N GLY A 198 -15.63 -24.64 -1.94
CA GLY A 198 -16.62 -23.99 -2.81
C GLY A 198 -16.02 -23.15 -3.96
N GLY A 199 -14.70 -23.01 -4.05
CA GLY A 199 -14.00 -22.29 -5.14
C GLY A 199 -14.16 -20.77 -5.16
N GLY A 200 -15.13 -20.23 -4.41
CA GLY A 200 -15.49 -18.82 -4.40
C GLY A 200 -16.23 -18.37 -5.67
N ARG A 201 -16.76 -17.14 -5.64
CA ARG A 201 -17.32 -16.52 -6.84
C ARG A 201 -16.16 -16.11 -7.74
N ARG A 202 -16.09 -16.67 -8.95
CA ARG A 202 -15.05 -16.32 -9.93
C ARG A 202 -14.99 -14.79 -10.12
N PRO A 203 -13.83 -14.14 -9.92
CA PRO A 203 -13.71 -12.69 -10.07
C PRO A 203 -13.98 -12.27 -11.51
N PHE A 204 -14.65 -11.13 -11.70
CA PHE A 204 -14.90 -10.58 -13.03
C PHE A 204 -13.60 -10.04 -13.64
N LYS A 205 -13.51 -10.03 -14.97
CA LYS A 205 -12.35 -9.42 -15.66
C LYS A 205 -12.49 -7.90 -15.64
N VAL A 206 -11.65 -7.23 -14.85
CA VAL A 206 -11.45 -5.78 -14.89
C VAL A 206 -11.10 -5.34 -16.32
N GLN A 207 -11.70 -4.24 -16.78
CA GLN A 207 -11.31 -3.56 -18.01
C GLN A 207 -10.62 -2.24 -17.63
N PRO A 208 -9.41 -1.94 -18.13
CA PRO A 208 -8.78 -0.64 -17.89
C PRO A 208 -9.63 0.52 -18.43
N LYS A 209 -9.71 1.62 -17.68
CA LYS A 209 -10.44 2.85 -18.09
C LYS A 209 -9.48 4.02 -18.30
N ASP A 210 -9.90 5.04 -19.05
CA ASP A 210 -9.13 6.29 -19.14
C ASP A 210 -9.16 7.08 -17.83
N ARG A 211 -10.26 6.97 -17.06
CA ARG A 211 -10.50 7.68 -15.81
C ARG A 211 -11.26 6.76 -14.83
N LEU A 212 -10.92 6.80 -13.54
CA LEU A 212 -11.60 6.03 -12.48
C LEU A 212 -12.49 6.91 -11.62
N ARG A 213 -13.52 6.31 -11.00
CA ARG A 213 -14.20 6.89 -9.83
C ARG A 213 -13.87 6.15 -8.54
N LEU A 214 -13.41 6.89 -7.54
CA LEU A 214 -13.18 6.41 -6.19
C LEU A 214 -14.29 6.95 -5.27
N LEU A 215 -15.06 6.04 -4.65
CA LEU A 215 -16.01 6.39 -3.60
C LEU A 215 -15.33 6.23 -2.23
N PHE A 216 -15.15 7.34 -1.54
CA PHE A 216 -14.56 7.40 -0.22
C PHE A 216 -15.68 7.28 0.83
N VAL A 217 -15.64 6.22 1.62
CA VAL A 217 -16.60 5.90 2.68
C VAL A 217 -15.92 6.15 4.01
N VAL A 218 -16.18 7.31 4.63
CA VAL A 218 -15.69 7.64 5.98
C VAL A 218 -16.79 7.31 6.99
N SER A 219 -16.68 6.18 7.66
CA SER A 219 -17.63 5.73 8.69
C SER A 219 -17.10 6.07 10.08
N ARG A 220 -17.90 6.77 10.90
CA ARG A 220 -17.57 7.16 12.28
C ARG A 220 -18.79 7.00 13.21
N PRO A 221 -19.35 5.79 13.37
CA PRO A 221 -20.45 5.56 14.28
C PRO A 221 -20.06 5.88 15.74
N SER A 222 -20.91 6.63 16.42
CA SER A 222 -20.65 7.30 17.71
C SER A 222 -20.59 6.38 18.93
N ASP A 223 -20.54 5.06 18.73
CA ASP A 223 -20.33 4.02 19.75
C ASP A 223 -19.09 3.14 19.48
N ALA A 224 -18.32 3.38 18.41
CA ALA A 224 -17.16 2.54 18.04
C ALA A 224 -15.79 3.05 18.53
N GLY A 225 -15.71 4.30 19.02
CA GLY A 225 -14.47 4.96 19.43
C GLY A 225 -14.16 6.20 18.60
N PHE A 226 -12.92 6.69 18.67
CA PHE A 226 -12.47 7.88 17.94
C PHE A 226 -11.28 7.58 17.01
N ILE A 227 -11.46 7.84 15.72
CA ILE A 227 -10.40 8.03 14.72
C ILE A 227 -10.62 9.42 14.14
N ASP A 228 -9.57 10.24 13.97
CA ASP A 228 -9.70 11.55 13.29
C ASP A 228 -10.11 11.37 11.82
N PRO A 229 -11.35 11.78 11.42
CA PRO A 229 -11.86 11.57 10.07
C PRO A 229 -11.21 12.47 9.01
N ARG A 230 -10.24 13.31 9.39
CA ARG A 230 -9.52 14.20 8.48
C ARG A 230 -8.11 13.75 8.17
N GLY A 231 -7.52 12.87 8.99
CA GLY A 231 -6.14 12.42 8.84
C GLY A 231 -5.90 11.72 7.50
N GLU A 232 -6.37 10.47 7.38
CA GLU A 232 -6.14 9.69 6.16
C GLU A 232 -6.86 10.25 4.93
N ALA A 233 -8.12 10.67 5.08
CA ALA A 233 -8.89 11.22 3.96
C ALA A 233 -8.17 12.42 3.30
N LYS A 234 -7.50 13.28 4.08
CA LYS A 234 -6.64 14.34 3.52
C LYS A 234 -5.38 13.75 2.87
N ALA A 235 -4.66 12.84 3.54
CA ALA A 235 -3.45 12.22 3.00
C ALA A 235 -3.66 11.54 1.63
N VAL A 236 -4.82 10.88 1.44
CA VAL A 236 -5.22 10.24 0.19
C VAL A 236 -5.63 11.27 -0.86
N LEU A 237 -6.40 12.30 -0.49
CA LEU A 237 -6.76 13.39 -1.41
C LEU A 237 -5.53 14.17 -1.89
N ASP A 238 -4.59 14.48 -1.01
CA ASP A 238 -3.31 15.13 -1.35
C ASP A 238 -2.53 14.27 -2.35
N ALA A 239 -2.44 12.95 -2.10
CA ALA A 239 -1.78 12.00 -2.98
C ALA A 239 -2.42 11.91 -4.37
N ILE A 240 -3.75 11.84 -4.44
CA ILE A 240 -4.50 11.81 -5.70
C ILE A 240 -4.35 13.15 -6.45
N ALA A 241 -4.39 14.28 -5.75
CA ALA A 241 -4.20 15.60 -6.36
C ALA A 241 -2.76 15.82 -6.88
N GLN A 242 -1.75 15.25 -6.23
CA GLN A 242 -0.36 15.34 -6.67
C GLN A 242 -0.05 14.41 -7.85
N GLU A 243 -0.53 13.17 -7.80
CA GLU A 243 -0.03 12.08 -8.67
C GLU A 243 -1.07 11.53 -9.66
N ALA A 244 -2.35 11.89 -9.50
CA ALA A 244 -3.44 11.33 -10.30
C ALA A 244 -4.53 12.35 -10.71
N GLU A 245 -4.20 13.65 -10.72
CA GLU A 245 -5.11 14.72 -11.13
C GLU A 245 -5.74 14.42 -12.51
N GLY A 246 -7.07 14.56 -12.60
CA GLY A 246 -7.83 14.26 -13.80
C GLY A 246 -7.98 12.77 -14.16
N ARG A 247 -7.08 11.87 -13.72
CA ARG A 247 -7.19 10.40 -13.96
C ARG A 247 -8.10 9.72 -12.94
N ILE A 248 -8.18 10.21 -11.70
CA ILE A 248 -9.07 9.68 -10.66
C ILE A 248 -9.97 10.81 -10.16
N GLU A 249 -11.30 10.61 -10.23
CA GLU A 249 -12.27 11.48 -9.57
C GLU A 249 -12.72 10.86 -8.24
N VAL A 250 -12.75 11.66 -7.17
CA VAL A 250 -13.13 11.23 -5.82
C VAL A 250 -14.50 11.77 -5.44
N GLU A 251 -15.33 10.91 -4.88
CA GLU A 251 -16.66 11.21 -4.34
C GLU A 251 -16.72 10.75 -2.88
N PHE A 252 -17.53 11.37 -2.02
CA PHE A 252 -17.69 10.97 -0.60
C PHE A 252 -19.10 10.45 -0.33
N LEU A 253 -19.20 9.25 0.24
CA LEU A 253 -20.47 8.73 0.77
C LEU A 253 -20.79 9.43 2.09
N ARG A 254 -21.97 10.05 2.22
CA ARG A 254 -22.41 10.76 3.43
C ARG A 254 -23.94 10.71 3.62
N PRO A 255 -24.47 10.33 4.80
CA PRO A 255 -23.79 9.56 5.86
C PRO A 255 -23.34 8.17 5.36
N ALA A 256 -22.44 7.52 6.09
CA ALA A 256 -21.83 6.25 5.69
C ALA A 256 -22.71 5.04 6.04
N THR A 257 -23.94 5.03 5.54
CA THR A 257 -24.92 3.95 5.74
C THR A 257 -24.88 2.93 4.60
N LEU A 258 -25.36 1.70 4.87
CA LEU A 258 -25.50 0.68 3.82
C LEU A 258 -26.50 1.13 2.74
N ASP A 259 -27.64 1.70 3.12
CA ASP A 259 -28.67 2.17 2.18
C ASP A 259 -28.15 3.22 1.21
N ASN A 260 -27.31 4.16 1.69
CA ASN A 260 -26.68 5.16 0.83
C ASN A 260 -25.66 4.51 -0.11
N LEU A 261 -24.91 3.50 0.35
CA LEU A 261 -23.98 2.76 -0.49
C LEU A 261 -24.73 1.99 -1.61
N VAL A 262 -25.84 1.32 -1.28
CA VAL A 262 -26.74 0.69 -2.25
C VAL A 262 -27.24 1.72 -3.25
N ALA A 263 -27.88 2.80 -2.78
CA ALA A 263 -28.47 3.82 -3.63
C ALA A 263 -27.46 4.49 -4.56
N ARG A 264 -26.25 4.81 -4.08
CA ARG A 264 -25.20 5.39 -4.92
C ARG A 264 -24.65 4.41 -5.96
N LEU A 265 -24.57 3.12 -5.63
CA LEU A 265 -24.07 2.11 -6.56
C LEU A 265 -25.12 1.67 -7.59
N GLU A 266 -26.41 1.74 -7.27
CA GLU A 266 -27.51 1.37 -8.18
C GLU A 266 -28.03 2.54 -9.05
N ASP A 267 -27.62 3.78 -8.79
CA ASP A 267 -28.02 4.94 -9.59
C ASP A 267 -27.32 4.98 -10.97
N GLU A 268 -27.91 4.30 -11.96
CA GLU A 268 -27.42 4.24 -13.36
C GLU A 268 -27.29 5.60 -14.06
N ARG A 269 -27.83 6.69 -13.48
CA ARG A 269 -27.66 8.06 -13.98
C ARG A 269 -26.29 8.66 -13.62
N LEU A 270 -25.65 8.12 -12.59
CA LEU A 270 -24.30 8.49 -12.15
C LEU A 270 -23.29 7.48 -12.71
N PRO A 271 -22.06 7.88 -13.06
CA PRO A 271 -21.09 6.91 -13.56
C PRO A 271 -20.67 5.94 -12.44
N ALA A 272 -20.51 4.67 -12.83
CA ALA A 272 -20.14 3.57 -11.93
C ALA A 272 -18.83 3.83 -11.16
N ILE A 273 -18.77 3.28 -9.95
CA ILE A 273 -17.61 3.32 -9.06
C ILE A 273 -16.61 2.23 -9.43
N ASP A 274 -15.32 2.57 -9.43
CA ASP A 274 -14.22 1.65 -9.74
C ASP A 274 -13.46 1.19 -8.50
N ILE A 275 -13.28 2.13 -7.56
CA ILE A 275 -12.56 1.92 -6.29
C ILE A 275 -13.49 2.32 -5.15
N ILE A 276 -13.55 1.52 -4.08
CA ILE A 276 -14.04 2.00 -2.79
C ILE A 276 -12.86 2.16 -1.83
N HIS A 277 -12.76 3.29 -1.16
CA HIS A 277 -11.84 3.49 -0.03
C HIS A 277 -12.69 3.57 1.24
N PHE A 278 -12.67 2.50 2.04
CA PHE A 278 -13.35 2.45 3.33
C PHE A 278 -12.38 2.86 4.44
N ASP A 279 -12.69 3.98 5.08
CA ASP A 279 -12.04 4.50 6.28
C ASP A 279 -13.02 4.38 7.45
N GLY A 280 -12.71 3.57 8.46
CA GLY A 280 -13.63 3.29 9.56
C GLY A 280 -13.09 2.27 10.56
N HIS A 281 -13.98 1.36 10.98
CA HIS A 281 -13.68 0.26 11.87
C HIS A 281 -14.16 -1.07 11.28
N GLY A 282 -13.57 -2.17 11.74
CA GLY A 282 -14.09 -3.52 11.54
C GLY A 282 -13.77 -4.40 12.74
N VAL A 283 -14.51 -5.50 12.87
CA VAL A 283 -14.39 -6.45 13.99
C VAL A 283 -14.45 -7.89 13.46
N TYR A 284 -13.65 -8.76 14.07
CA TYR A 284 -13.69 -10.20 13.85
C TYR A 284 -14.46 -10.88 14.98
N ASP A 285 -15.27 -11.87 14.60
CA ASP A 285 -16.17 -12.58 15.49
C ASP A 285 -15.94 -14.10 15.37
N PRO A 286 -14.92 -14.65 16.05
CA PRO A 286 -14.67 -16.09 16.03
C PRO A 286 -15.85 -16.86 16.62
N ASP A 287 -16.51 -16.30 17.64
CA ASP A 287 -17.50 -16.99 18.47
C ASP A 287 -18.98 -16.71 18.10
N GLY A 288 -19.25 -15.85 17.12
CA GLY A 288 -20.61 -15.46 16.72
C GLY A 288 -21.32 -14.49 17.67
N ARG A 289 -20.59 -13.80 18.57
CA ARG A 289 -21.13 -12.86 19.57
C ARG A 289 -21.85 -11.67 18.96
N PHE A 290 -21.44 -11.24 17.77
CA PHE A 290 -21.99 -10.07 17.07
C PHE A 290 -23.10 -10.45 16.07
N HIS A 291 -23.31 -11.74 15.80
CA HIS A 291 -24.25 -12.24 14.79
C HIS A 291 -25.70 -11.74 14.99
N GLU A 292 -26.25 -11.77 16.21
CA GLU A 292 -27.59 -11.23 16.48
C GLU A 292 -27.67 -9.70 16.34
N ARG A 293 -26.58 -8.97 16.64
CA ARG A 293 -26.51 -7.53 16.37
C ARG A 293 -26.42 -7.27 14.86
N ALA A 294 -25.69 -8.08 14.11
CA ALA A 294 -25.60 -7.96 12.66
C ALA A 294 -26.96 -8.18 11.97
N LYS A 295 -27.80 -9.11 12.45
CA LYS A 295 -29.16 -9.33 11.92
C LYS A 295 -30.06 -8.09 11.92
N SER A 296 -29.82 -7.11 12.80
CA SER A 296 -30.60 -5.84 12.79
C SER A 296 -30.11 -4.83 11.74
N SER A 297 -28.87 -4.99 11.25
CA SER A 297 -28.17 -4.05 10.35
C SER A 297 -28.00 -4.60 8.94
N ASP A 298 -27.87 -5.91 8.82
CA ASP A 298 -27.62 -6.68 7.60
C ASP A 298 -28.35 -8.04 7.71
N PRO A 299 -29.70 -8.07 7.62
CA PRO A 299 -30.47 -9.31 7.79
C PRO A 299 -30.16 -10.34 6.70
N ALA A 300 -29.78 -9.89 5.50
CA ALA A 300 -29.46 -10.73 4.37
C ALA A 300 -28.08 -11.38 4.52
N GLY A 301 -27.06 -10.62 4.92
CA GLY A 301 -25.71 -11.13 5.17
C GLY A 301 -25.66 -12.03 6.39
N ALA A 302 -26.30 -11.62 7.49
CA ALA A 302 -26.36 -12.41 8.73
C ALA A 302 -27.27 -13.66 8.63
N THR A 303 -27.85 -13.95 7.45
CA THR A 303 -28.49 -15.24 7.12
C THR A 303 -27.82 -15.98 5.96
N LYS A 304 -26.73 -15.45 5.39
CA LYS A 304 -25.95 -16.04 4.29
C LYS A 304 -24.56 -16.48 4.74
N GLY A 305 -24.37 -17.78 4.88
CA GLY A 305 -23.05 -18.38 5.07
C GLY A 305 -23.15 -19.86 5.43
N GLU A 306 -22.04 -20.59 5.28
CA GLU A 306 -21.94 -21.98 5.72
C GLU A 306 -21.95 -22.10 7.26
N ASN A 307 -21.52 -21.03 7.96
CA ASN A 307 -21.53 -20.94 9.42
C ASN A 307 -22.86 -20.38 9.94
N SER A 308 -23.87 -21.25 10.10
CA SER A 308 -25.21 -20.88 10.61
C SER A 308 -25.25 -20.38 12.07
N ASN A 309 -24.10 -20.33 12.74
CA ASN A 309 -23.90 -19.77 14.08
C ASN A 309 -23.21 -18.39 14.07
N GLY A 310 -22.84 -17.85 12.91
CA GLY A 310 -22.11 -16.58 12.78
C GLY A 310 -20.64 -16.62 13.18
N SER A 311 -20.06 -17.80 13.43
CA SER A 311 -18.65 -17.95 13.81
C SER A 311 -17.66 -17.58 12.70
N ASN A 312 -16.46 -17.17 13.08
CA ASN A 312 -15.35 -16.74 12.22
C ASN A 312 -15.74 -15.65 11.20
N MET A 313 -16.69 -14.77 11.52
CA MET A 313 -17.15 -13.70 10.61
C MET A 313 -16.37 -12.39 10.79
N GLY A 314 -16.15 -11.67 9.68
CA GLY A 314 -15.60 -10.32 9.68
C GLY A 314 -16.69 -9.31 9.30
N TYR A 315 -16.82 -8.24 10.07
CA TYR A 315 -17.79 -7.16 9.83
C TYR A 315 -17.08 -5.82 9.64
N LEU A 316 -17.62 -4.98 8.75
CA LEU A 316 -17.32 -3.54 8.72
C LEU A 316 -18.39 -2.77 9.49
N LEU A 317 -17.95 -1.76 10.24
CA LEU A 317 -18.83 -0.89 11.03
C LEU A 317 -19.26 0.31 10.17
N PHE A 318 -20.48 0.25 9.66
CA PHE A 318 -21.16 1.36 8.99
C PHE A 318 -21.95 2.20 10.00
N GLU A 319 -22.48 3.34 9.55
CA GLU A 319 -23.44 4.13 10.31
C GLU A 319 -24.87 3.60 10.06
N ASN A 320 -25.70 3.60 11.10
CA ASN A 320 -27.15 3.49 11.00
C ASN A 320 -27.79 4.91 10.98
N PRO A 321 -29.13 5.05 10.82
CA PRO A 321 -29.78 6.37 10.77
C PRO A 321 -29.58 7.26 12.01
N GLU A 322 -29.30 6.67 13.19
CA GLU A 322 -29.01 7.38 14.44
C GLU A 322 -27.52 7.71 14.63
N GLY A 323 -26.65 7.43 13.65
CA GLY A 323 -25.20 7.61 13.77
C GLY A 323 -24.55 6.65 14.77
N LYS A 324 -25.11 5.44 14.90
CA LYS A 324 -24.59 4.30 15.69
C LYS A 324 -24.13 3.18 14.77
N THR A 325 -23.40 2.22 15.33
CA THR A 325 -22.75 1.14 14.59
C THR A 325 -23.78 0.17 14.02
N ALA A 326 -23.86 0.14 12.70
CA ALA A 326 -24.42 -0.92 11.88
C ALA A 326 -23.30 -1.93 11.54
N LEU A 327 -23.50 -3.21 11.81
CA LEU A 327 -22.53 -4.26 11.48
C LEU A 327 -22.90 -4.90 10.13
N ILE A 328 -22.07 -4.67 9.12
CA ILE A 328 -22.30 -5.18 7.75
C ILE A 328 -21.30 -6.30 7.44
N THR A 329 -21.79 -7.40 6.89
CA THR A 329 -20.97 -8.56 6.52
C THR A 329 -20.11 -8.29 5.28
N ALA A 330 -18.97 -8.99 5.20
CA ALA A 330 -18.17 -9.04 3.98
C ALA A 330 -18.94 -9.70 2.80
N GLU A 331 -19.89 -10.57 3.10
CA GLU A 331 -20.74 -11.28 2.14
C GLU A 331 -21.72 -10.33 1.43
N THR A 332 -22.51 -9.55 2.17
CA THR A 332 -23.45 -8.56 1.60
C THR A 332 -22.71 -7.52 0.75
N LEU A 333 -21.59 -7.00 1.27
CA LEU A 333 -20.74 -6.07 0.52
C LEU A 333 -20.17 -6.75 -0.73
N GLY A 334 -19.66 -7.97 -0.63
CA GLY A 334 -19.09 -8.73 -1.75
C GLY A 334 -20.10 -8.97 -2.87
N GLU A 335 -21.34 -9.35 -2.54
CA GLU A 335 -22.41 -9.53 -3.53
C GLU A 335 -22.74 -8.22 -4.28
N MET A 336 -22.93 -7.13 -3.54
CA MET A 336 -23.22 -5.80 -4.10
C MET A 336 -22.09 -5.31 -5.01
N LEU A 337 -20.87 -5.32 -4.48
CA LEU A 337 -19.70 -4.72 -5.13
C LEU A 337 -19.22 -5.54 -6.33
N HIS A 338 -19.41 -6.87 -6.32
CA HIS A 338 -19.19 -7.70 -7.50
C HIS A 338 -20.25 -7.42 -8.59
N ARG A 339 -21.54 -7.31 -8.24
CA ARG A 339 -22.61 -6.98 -9.22
C ARG A 339 -22.30 -5.66 -9.92
N GLN A 340 -21.79 -4.69 -9.18
CA GLN A 340 -21.46 -3.34 -9.66
C GLN A 340 -20.03 -3.21 -10.21
N LYS A 341 -19.28 -4.31 -10.28
CA LYS A 341 -17.95 -4.42 -10.90
C LYS A 341 -16.89 -3.47 -10.31
N VAL A 342 -16.94 -3.24 -9.00
CA VAL A 342 -15.90 -2.50 -8.27
C VAL A 342 -14.60 -3.31 -8.30
N GLY A 343 -13.56 -2.76 -8.92
CA GLY A 343 -12.33 -3.47 -9.26
C GLY A 343 -11.33 -3.58 -8.10
N LEU A 344 -11.35 -2.61 -7.18
CA LEU A 344 -10.51 -2.55 -6.00
C LEU A 344 -11.31 -2.03 -4.80
N ILE A 345 -11.14 -2.66 -3.65
CA ILE A 345 -11.54 -2.10 -2.36
C ILE A 345 -10.26 -1.83 -1.56
N VAL A 346 -10.15 -0.65 -0.96
CA VAL A 346 -9.14 -0.31 0.02
C VAL A 346 -9.82 -0.28 1.39
N LEU A 347 -9.31 -1.08 2.33
CA LEU A 347 -9.77 -1.17 3.71
C LEU A 347 -8.70 -0.56 4.62
N SER A 348 -8.87 0.72 4.95
CA SER A 348 -8.04 1.43 5.92
C SER A 348 -8.86 1.67 7.19
N ALA A 349 -9.04 0.63 7.99
CA ALA A 349 -9.74 0.73 9.25
C ALA A 349 -8.81 0.45 10.43
N CYS A 350 -8.78 1.35 11.41
CA CYS A 350 -8.12 1.07 12.68
C CYS A 350 -8.97 0.04 13.44
N GLN A 351 -8.35 -1.00 14.00
CA GLN A 351 -9.10 -2.01 14.75
C GLN A 351 -9.78 -1.38 15.97
N SER A 352 -11.12 -1.38 15.98
CA SER A 352 -11.90 -1.14 17.21
C SER A 352 -11.60 -2.29 18.17
N ALA A 353 -10.98 -1.97 19.31
CA ALA A 353 -10.31 -2.96 20.16
C ALA A 353 -11.25 -4.07 20.68
N MET A 354 -10.90 -5.33 20.40
CA MET A 354 -11.39 -6.53 21.10
C MET A 354 -10.48 -7.74 20.75
N VAL A 355 -10.18 -8.56 21.76
CA VAL A 355 -9.49 -9.88 21.74
C VAL A 355 -8.10 -9.93 21.05
N ALA A 356 -7.14 -10.58 21.72
CA ALA A 356 -5.82 -10.85 21.14
C ALA A 356 -5.89 -12.04 20.16
N GLY A 357 -5.34 -11.90 18.95
CA GLY A 357 -5.05 -13.04 18.07
C GLY A 357 -5.21 -12.80 16.56
N GLU A 358 -6.31 -12.19 16.11
CA GLU A 358 -6.74 -12.30 14.69
C GLU A 358 -7.05 -10.96 13.98
N ASP A 359 -6.78 -10.92 12.68
CA ASP A 359 -6.89 -9.74 11.83
C ASP A 359 -8.31 -9.59 11.24
N ALA A 360 -9.07 -8.63 11.75
CA ALA A 360 -10.41 -8.31 11.26
C ALA A 360 -10.43 -7.79 9.82
N MET A 361 -9.44 -6.99 9.41
CA MET A 361 -9.36 -6.48 8.04
C MET A 361 -8.97 -7.59 7.07
N GLY A 362 -8.03 -8.44 7.46
CA GLY A 362 -7.66 -9.64 6.72
C GLY A 362 -8.83 -10.61 6.52
N CYS A 363 -9.64 -10.86 7.56
CA CYS A 363 -10.84 -11.69 7.45
C CYS A 363 -11.88 -11.08 6.48
N VAL A 364 -12.16 -9.78 6.59
CA VAL A 364 -13.08 -9.09 5.66
C VAL A 364 -12.54 -9.11 4.22
N ALA A 365 -11.24 -8.85 4.01
CA ALA A 365 -10.63 -8.87 2.67
C ALA A 365 -10.59 -10.27 2.04
N ALA A 366 -10.34 -11.31 2.85
CA ALA A 366 -10.41 -12.70 2.44
C ALA A 366 -11.83 -13.08 1.98
N ARG A 367 -12.86 -12.70 2.75
CA ARG A 367 -14.27 -12.94 2.41
C ARG A 367 -14.73 -12.12 1.18
N LEU A 368 -14.36 -10.84 1.08
CA LEU A 368 -14.64 -9.99 -0.10
C LEU A 368 -14.02 -10.55 -1.39
N THR A 369 -12.75 -10.99 -1.35
CA THR A 369 -12.13 -11.62 -2.53
C THR A 369 -12.74 -12.97 -2.87
N HIS A 370 -13.18 -13.75 -1.87
CA HIS A 370 -13.94 -14.99 -2.07
C HIS A 370 -15.34 -14.76 -2.65
N ALA A 371 -15.98 -13.63 -2.31
CA ALA A 371 -17.21 -13.13 -2.94
C ALA A 371 -16.98 -12.57 -4.35
N GLY A 372 -15.75 -12.65 -4.88
CA GLY A 372 -15.42 -12.39 -6.28
C GLY A 372 -15.01 -10.95 -6.58
N ILE A 373 -14.61 -10.17 -5.57
CA ILE A 373 -13.93 -8.89 -5.80
C ILE A 373 -12.51 -9.16 -6.33
N PRO A 374 -12.04 -8.52 -7.42
CA PRO A 374 -10.77 -8.86 -8.05
C PRO A 374 -9.55 -8.67 -7.13
N ALA A 375 -9.54 -7.55 -6.39
CA ALA A 375 -8.49 -7.17 -5.45
C ALA A 375 -9.05 -6.40 -4.24
N VAL A 376 -8.50 -6.66 -3.06
CA VAL A 376 -8.73 -5.89 -1.84
C VAL A 376 -7.38 -5.57 -1.19
N LEU A 377 -7.09 -4.29 -0.98
CA LEU A 377 -5.93 -3.81 -0.23
C LEU A 377 -6.38 -3.54 1.20
N ALA A 378 -5.80 -4.22 2.19
CA ALA A 378 -6.20 -4.13 3.58
C ALA A 378 -5.03 -3.75 4.49
N MET A 379 -5.24 -2.82 5.41
CA MET A 379 -4.24 -2.48 6.43
C MET A 379 -4.40 -3.45 7.61
N THR A 380 -3.34 -4.17 7.99
CA THR A 380 -3.43 -5.19 9.06
C THR A 380 -3.37 -4.59 10.47
N TYR A 381 -2.89 -3.35 10.61
CA TYR A 381 -2.84 -2.57 11.85
C TYR A 381 -3.13 -1.10 11.56
N SER A 382 -3.42 -0.31 12.60
CA SER A 382 -3.62 1.14 12.51
C SER A 382 -2.46 1.86 11.80
N VAL A 383 -2.78 2.72 10.82
CA VAL A 383 -1.80 3.40 9.94
C VAL A 383 -1.69 4.89 10.30
N LEU A 384 -0.45 5.41 10.40
CA LEU A 384 -0.23 6.85 10.58
C LEU A 384 -0.56 7.63 9.29
N VAL A 385 -1.09 8.85 9.46
CA VAL A 385 -1.39 9.79 8.35
C VAL A 385 -0.19 10.00 7.41
N VAL A 386 1.03 10.06 7.96
CA VAL A 386 2.27 10.21 7.17
C VAL A 386 2.56 8.95 6.34
N THR A 387 2.36 7.76 6.92
CA THR A 387 2.50 6.45 6.24
C THR A 387 1.50 6.32 5.11
N ALA A 388 0.23 6.63 5.39
CA ALA A 388 -0.85 6.61 4.39
C ALA A 388 -0.54 7.57 3.22
N HIS A 389 -0.08 8.79 3.50
CA HIS A 389 0.28 9.76 2.45
C HIS A 389 1.42 9.23 1.56
N GLN A 390 2.52 8.75 2.15
CA GLN A 390 3.67 8.22 1.39
C GLN A 390 3.27 6.99 0.56
N LEU A 391 2.55 6.04 1.17
CA LEU A 391 2.02 4.85 0.50
C LEU A 391 1.15 5.21 -0.69
N PHE A 392 0.10 6.00 -0.46
CA PHE A 392 -0.90 6.29 -1.48
C PHE A 392 -0.38 7.21 -2.57
N ALA A 393 0.55 8.14 -2.28
CA ALA A 393 1.22 8.92 -3.32
C ALA A 393 1.95 8.00 -4.31
N LYS A 394 2.73 7.03 -3.82
CA LYS A 394 3.41 6.07 -4.71
C LYS A 394 2.45 5.10 -5.39
N PHE A 395 1.42 4.64 -4.69
CA PHE A 395 0.40 3.74 -5.25
C PHE A 395 -0.34 4.40 -6.42
N TYR A 396 -0.88 5.60 -6.23
CA TYR A 396 -1.60 6.31 -7.30
C TYR A 396 -0.67 6.79 -8.43
N GLN A 397 0.55 7.23 -8.12
CA GLN A 397 1.61 7.53 -9.12
C GLN A 397 1.88 6.35 -10.08
N ARG A 398 1.67 5.12 -9.62
CA ARG A 398 1.91 3.88 -10.37
C ARG A 398 0.66 3.40 -11.10
N LEU A 399 -0.51 3.45 -10.46
CA LEU A 399 -1.79 3.16 -11.13
C LEU A 399 -2.01 4.03 -12.37
N VAL A 400 -1.68 5.33 -12.34
CA VAL A 400 -1.87 6.22 -13.52
C VAL A 400 -0.93 5.92 -14.69
N ARG A 401 0.15 5.17 -14.45
CA ARG A 401 1.07 4.67 -15.49
C ARG A 401 0.58 3.36 -16.12
N ALA A 402 -0.62 2.90 -15.76
CA ALA A 402 -1.16 1.58 -16.10
C ALA A 402 -0.31 0.42 -15.56
N GLU A 403 0.35 0.60 -14.42
CA GLU A 403 0.90 -0.53 -13.64
C GLU A 403 -0.24 -1.27 -12.92
N GLY A 404 -0.03 -2.55 -12.61
CA GLY A 404 -0.99 -3.38 -11.86
C GLY A 404 -1.12 -2.95 -10.40
N ILE A 405 -2.10 -3.50 -9.68
CA ILE A 405 -2.38 -3.17 -8.27
C ILE A 405 -1.25 -3.70 -7.36
N GLY A 406 -0.77 -4.91 -7.62
CA GLY A 406 0.39 -5.48 -6.93
C GLY A 406 1.66 -4.68 -7.22
N ALA A 407 1.94 -4.42 -8.50
CA ALA A 407 3.08 -3.59 -8.90
C ALA A 407 3.05 -2.18 -8.29
N ALA A 408 1.88 -1.54 -8.24
CA ALA A 408 1.69 -0.23 -7.60
C ALA A 408 1.93 -0.30 -6.09
N LEU A 409 1.43 -1.34 -5.42
CA LEU A 409 1.65 -1.56 -4.00
C LEU A 409 3.13 -1.79 -3.68
N ASP A 410 3.83 -2.67 -4.39
CA ASP A 410 5.23 -2.99 -4.07
C ASP A 410 6.17 -1.79 -4.29
N ASN A 411 5.83 -0.88 -5.21
CA ASN A 411 6.49 0.42 -5.30
C ASN A 411 6.24 1.32 -4.07
N GLY A 412 5.04 1.28 -3.49
CA GLY A 412 4.71 1.96 -2.23
C GLY A 412 5.39 1.35 -1.00
N ARG A 413 5.37 0.01 -0.88
CA ARG A 413 6.11 -0.75 0.14
C ARG A 413 7.61 -0.41 0.11
N ARG A 414 8.21 -0.39 -1.08
CA ARG A 414 9.63 -0.02 -1.27
C ARG A 414 9.93 1.42 -0.86
N ASP A 415 9.02 2.37 -1.08
CA ASP A 415 9.24 3.76 -0.65
C ASP A 415 9.15 3.90 0.87
N LEU A 416 8.17 3.27 1.53
CA LEU A 416 8.08 3.19 3.00
C LEU A 416 9.31 2.50 3.63
N TYR A 417 9.85 1.47 2.97
CA TYR A 417 11.04 0.75 3.43
C TYR A 417 12.31 1.61 3.39
N LEU A 418 12.48 2.44 2.36
CA LEU A 418 13.61 3.36 2.20
C LEU A 418 13.42 4.61 3.08
N ASN A 419 12.22 5.18 3.09
CA ASN A 419 11.86 6.39 3.81
C ASN A 419 11.14 6.03 5.11
N LYS A 420 11.89 5.81 6.20
CA LYS A 420 11.34 5.33 7.49
C LYS A 420 10.80 6.43 8.42
N GLU A 421 10.89 7.71 8.05
CA GLU A 421 10.57 8.83 8.94
C GLU A 421 9.08 9.20 8.94
N ARG A 422 8.50 9.32 10.15
CA ARG A 422 7.06 9.55 10.40
C ARG A 422 6.78 10.84 11.16
N GLY A 423 7.64 11.84 10.92
CA GLY A 423 7.58 13.17 11.50
C GLY A 423 8.02 13.25 12.96
N GLU A 424 8.01 14.46 13.48
CA GLU A 424 8.52 14.78 14.82
C GLU A 424 7.58 14.29 15.94
N ARG A 425 8.18 13.98 17.09
CA ARG A 425 7.53 13.62 18.37
C ARG A 425 8.26 14.32 19.52
N ARG A 426 7.61 14.41 20.68
CA ARG A 426 8.24 14.87 21.93
C ARG A 426 8.37 13.69 22.90
N ARG A 427 9.54 13.57 23.54
CA ARG A 427 9.86 12.59 24.58
C ARG A 427 10.42 13.35 25.78
N GLY A 428 9.56 13.64 26.76
CA GLY A 428 9.87 14.60 27.82
C GLY A 428 10.25 15.97 27.25
N ASP A 429 11.50 16.39 27.43
CA ASP A 429 12.03 17.64 26.88
C ASP A 429 12.78 17.50 25.55
N LYS A 430 12.98 16.28 25.06
CA LYS A 430 13.63 16.04 23.76
C LYS A 430 12.60 16.04 22.63
N GLN A 431 12.96 16.66 21.51
CA GLN A 431 12.31 16.45 20.22
C GLN A 431 13.06 15.32 19.49
N ILE A 432 12.33 14.39 18.88
CA ILE A 432 12.89 13.31 18.07
C ILE A 432 12.09 13.13 16.77
N THR A 433 12.75 12.72 15.69
CA THR A 433 12.09 12.21 14.49
C THR A 433 11.68 10.76 14.72
N LEU A 434 10.38 10.46 14.68
CA LEU A 434 9.91 9.08 14.77
C LEU A 434 10.37 8.31 13.52
N LYS A 435 10.98 7.14 13.73
CA LYS A 435 11.30 6.20 12.65
C LYS A 435 10.54 4.90 12.87
N LEU A 436 9.87 4.43 11.83
CA LEU A 436 8.95 3.30 11.87
C LEU A 436 9.23 2.34 10.71
N GLN A 437 9.02 1.05 10.93
CA GLN A 437 9.13 0.01 9.89
C GLN A 437 7.75 -0.55 9.58
N ASP A 438 6.98 0.21 8.81
CA ASP A 438 5.55 0.01 8.51
C ASP A 438 5.28 -0.39 7.05
N TRP A 439 6.33 -0.63 6.27
CA TRP A 439 6.27 -1.00 4.86
C TRP A 439 5.50 -2.30 4.57
N PHE A 440 5.30 -3.15 5.58
CA PHE A 440 4.56 -4.41 5.48
C PHE A 440 3.10 -4.32 5.97
N LEU A 441 2.65 -3.17 6.49
CA LEU A 441 1.25 -2.97 6.94
C LEU A 441 0.18 -3.22 5.87
N PRO A 442 0.36 -2.85 4.59
CA PRO A 442 -0.68 -3.03 3.58
C PRO A 442 -0.57 -4.44 2.96
N ALA A 443 -1.57 -5.28 3.21
CA ALA A 443 -1.72 -6.62 2.68
C ALA A 443 -2.62 -6.63 1.44
N LEU A 444 -2.17 -7.26 0.35
CA LEU A 444 -2.98 -7.42 -0.86
C LEU A 444 -3.66 -8.79 -0.89
N TYR A 445 -4.99 -8.80 -0.86
CA TYR A 445 -5.80 -9.97 -1.16
C TYR A 445 -6.22 -9.91 -2.63
N GLN A 446 -5.95 -10.95 -3.43
CA GLN A 446 -6.22 -10.88 -4.88
C GLN A 446 -6.62 -12.24 -5.48
N ALA A 447 -7.86 -12.31 -5.98
CA ALA A 447 -8.41 -13.47 -6.67
C ALA A 447 -8.06 -13.48 -8.17
N ALA A 448 -7.91 -12.31 -8.79
CA ALA A 448 -7.64 -12.17 -10.23
C ALA A 448 -6.14 -12.24 -10.59
N LYS A 449 -5.83 -12.13 -11.89
CA LYS A 449 -4.49 -11.72 -12.34
C LYS A 449 -4.29 -10.23 -12.04
N ASP A 450 -3.07 -9.82 -11.71
CA ASP A 450 -2.79 -8.40 -11.52
C ASP A 450 -3.02 -7.64 -12.83
N THR A 451 -3.95 -6.68 -12.80
CA THR A 451 -4.51 -6.04 -13.99
C THR A 451 -4.59 -4.53 -13.72
N ALA A 452 -4.06 -3.72 -14.64
CA ALA A 452 -4.14 -2.27 -14.52
C ALA A 452 -5.59 -1.78 -14.49
N LEU A 453 -5.91 -0.89 -13.54
CA LEU A 453 -7.22 -0.22 -13.49
C LEU A 453 -7.35 0.87 -14.56
N LEU A 454 -6.23 1.53 -14.91
CA LEU A 454 -6.17 2.62 -15.88
C LEU A 454 -5.52 2.19 -17.19
N THR A 455 -5.94 2.80 -18.29
CA THR A 455 -5.23 2.76 -19.58
C THR A 455 -3.92 3.56 -19.50
N PRO A 456 -2.89 3.22 -20.29
CA PRO A 456 -1.70 4.06 -20.42
C PRO A 456 -2.09 5.45 -20.91
N SER A 457 -1.57 6.51 -20.28
CA SER A 457 -1.75 7.86 -20.79
C SER A 457 -1.04 8.01 -22.13
N SER A 458 -1.80 8.36 -23.17
CA SER A 458 -1.22 8.79 -24.45
C SER A 458 -0.21 9.92 -24.21
N PRO A 459 1.03 9.83 -24.75
CA PRO A 459 2.01 10.89 -24.56
C PRO A 459 1.48 12.19 -25.16
N SER A 460 1.41 13.24 -24.34
CA SER A 460 1.06 14.57 -24.83
C SER A 460 2.13 15.02 -25.81
N SER A 461 1.72 15.24 -27.07
CA SER A 461 2.58 15.83 -28.10
C SER A 461 3.20 17.12 -27.56
N PRO A 462 4.53 17.29 -27.60
CA PRO A 462 5.19 18.43 -26.98
C PRO A 462 4.70 19.72 -27.65
N SER A 463 3.99 20.55 -26.91
CA SER A 463 3.48 21.83 -27.39
C SER A 463 4.66 22.72 -27.78
N SER A 464 4.73 23.09 -29.06
CA SER A 464 5.87 23.81 -29.64
C SER A 464 6.16 25.10 -28.86
N SER A 465 7.37 25.22 -28.32
CA SER A 465 7.82 26.33 -27.50
C SER A 465 8.04 27.61 -28.32
N SER A 466 6.97 28.40 -28.48
CA SER A 466 7.06 29.74 -29.05
C SER A 466 7.94 30.64 -28.16
N SER A 467 9.08 31.09 -28.69
CA SER A 467 10.01 31.98 -27.97
C SER A 467 9.38 33.36 -27.68
N PRO A 468 9.76 34.05 -26.59
CA PRO A 468 9.12 35.29 -26.18
C PRO A 468 9.54 36.49 -27.05
N SER A 469 8.63 37.00 -27.88
CA SER A 469 8.77 38.29 -28.58
C SER A 469 8.19 39.47 -27.79
N SER A 470 8.73 40.68 -27.99
CA SER A 470 8.54 41.83 -27.11
C SER A 470 7.17 42.54 -27.16
N SER A 471 6.53 42.63 -25.99
CA SER A 471 5.71 43.76 -25.48
C SER A 471 5.01 44.73 -26.45
N ARG A 472 3.67 44.70 -26.44
CA ARG A 472 2.84 45.86 -26.02
C ARG A 472 1.42 45.44 -25.59
N ALA A 473 0.65 46.39 -25.03
CA ALA A 473 -0.66 46.20 -24.39
C ALA A 473 -1.79 45.86 -25.41
N VAL A 474 -3.00 45.41 -25.06
CA VAL A 474 -3.97 46.00 -24.10
C VAL A 474 -4.91 44.97 -23.44
N SER A 475 -5.18 45.20 -22.15
CA SER A 475 -6.36 44.83 -21.31
C SER A 475 -7.16 43.52 -21.55
N PHE A 476 -7.27 42.71 -20.50
CA PHE A 476 -8.50 41.98 -20.16
C PHE A 476 -8.71 41.98 -18.63
N HIS A 477 -9.97 41.88 -18.18
CA HIS A 477 -10.34 42.00 -16.77
C HIS A 477 -9.79 40.86 -15.89
N LYS A 478 -9.47 41.15 -14.63
CA LYS A 478 -9.21 40.15 -13.58
C LYS A 478 -10.06 40.39 -12.34
N GLY A 479 -10.76 39.35 -11.89
CA GLY A 479 -11.40 39.32 -10.57
C GLY A 479 -10.39 39.32 -9.43
N LYS A 480 -10.82 39.78 -8.25
CA LYS A 480 -9.97 39.90 -7.06
C LYS A 480 -9.59 38.53 -6.48
N LYS A 481 -8.34 38.37 -6.04
CA LYS A 481 -7.92 37.32 -5.09
C LYS A 481 -7.60 37.97 -3.76
N PHE A 482 -8.11 37.39 -2.67
CA PHE A 482 -7.75 37.75 -1.30
C PHE A 482 -6.61 36.86 -0.80
N VAL A 483 -5.86 37.32 0.19
CA VAL A 483 -4.84 36.55 0.92
C VAL A 483 -5.03 36.83 2.40
N ASN A 484 -5.34 35.79 3.18
CA ASN A 484 -5.46 35.89 4.63
C ASN A 484 -4.14 35.43 5.26
N ILE A 485 -3.64 36.19 6.23
CA ILE A 485 -2.47 35.80 7.04
C ILE A 485 -2.94 35.74 8.49
N ILE A 486 -2.74 34.59 9.14
CA ILE A 486 -2.98 34.40 10.57
C ILE A 486 -1.63 34.48 11.28
N ARG A 487 -1.59 35.20 12.41
CA ARG A 487 -0.50 35.12 13.38
C ARG A 487 -1.09 34.82 14.75
N GLU A 488 -0.51 33.82 15.40
CA GLU A 488 -0.82 33.45 16.78
C GLU A 488 0.37 33.80 17.67
N LYS A 489 0.08 34.26 18.89
CA LYS A 489 1.09 34.55 19.90
C LYS A 489 0.60 34.01 21.24
N SER A 490 1.31 33.00 21.75
CA SER A 490 1.07 32.43 23.08
C SER A 490 1.92 33.16 24.11
N LEU A 491 1.31 33.58 25.21
CA LEU A 491 2.01 34.10 26.39
C LEU A 491 1.52 33.35 27.64
N ARG A 492 2.46 33.05 28.55
CA ARG A 492 2.14 32.53 29.89
C ARG A 492 2.31 33.67 30.89
N ASN A 493 1.33 33.87 31.76
CA ASN A 493 1.45 34.79 32.88
C ASN A 493 2.03 34.06 34.11
N CYS A 494 2.57 34.81 35.08
CA CYS A 494 3.21 34.27 36.28
C CYS A 494 2.27 33.42 37.14
N ASP A 495 0.97 33.70 37.05
CA ASP A 495 -0.18 33.08 37.71
C ASP A 495 -0.72 31.83 36.96
N GLY A 496 0.10 31.22 36.11
CA GLY A 496 -0.09 29.86 35.56
C GLY A 496 -1.02 29.76 34.34
N ARG A 497 -1.92 30.72 34.13
CA ARG A 497 -2.83 30.74 32.97
C ARG A 497 -2.11 31.01 31.65
N MET A 498 -2.61 30.39 30.60
CA MET A 498 -2.16 30.60 29.21
C MET A 498 -3.20 31.43 28.46
N THR A 499 -2.73 32.51 27.84
CA THR A 499 -3.55 33.39 27.01
C THR A 499 -3.07 33.30 25.58
N ILE A 500 -4.00 32.99 24.66
CA ILE A 500 -3.75 32.97 23.22
C ILE A 500 -4.47 34.17 22.61
N SER A 501 -3.70 35.03 21.92
CA SER A 501 -4.25 36.08 21.06
C SER A 501 -4.01 35.72 19.59
N THR A 502 -5.10 35.70 18.82
CA THR A 502 -5.07 35.53 17.37
C THR A 502 -5.34 36.88 16.72
N GLU A 503 -4.45 37.34 15.85
CA GLU A 503 -4.62 38.57 15.07
C GLU A 503 -4.98 38.24 13.62
N TYR A 504 -6.09 38.82 13.16
CA TYR A 504 -6.54 38.73 11.77
C TYR A 504 -6.17 40.02 11.04
N ILE A 505 -5.29 39.91 10.03
CA ILE A 505 -4.87 41.04 9.19
C ILE A 505 -5.52 40.91 7.81
N ASN A 506 -6.52 41.76 7.55
CA ASN A 506 -7.11 41.95 6.22
C ASN A 506 -6.52 43.21 5.58
N GLY A 507 -5.96 43.09 4.38
CA GLY A 507 -5.39 44.23 3.64
C GLY A 507 -5.65 44.16 2.14
N ASP A 508 -6.24 45.21 1.57
CA ASP A 508 -6.26 45.44 0.11
C ASP A 508 -4.98 46.21 -0.27
N ARG A 509 -4.27 45.76 -1.30
CA ARG A 509 -2.88 46.18 -1.56
C ARG A 509 -2.75 47.58 -2.19
N SER A 510 -3.86 48.28 -2.40
CA SER A 510 -3.91 49.64 -2.96
C SER A 510 -4.17 50.77 -1.95
N GLN A 511 -4.58 50.48 -0.71
CA GLN A 511 -4.75 51.52 0.33
C GLN A 511 -4.37 51.00 1.73
N TYR A 512 -3.44 51.68 2.39
CA TYR A 512 -3.07 51.41 3.78
C TYR A 512 -4.18 51.88 4.74
N ARG A 513 -5.11 50.98 5.06
CA ARG A 513 -5.92 51.02 6.28
C ARG A 513 -5.91 49.65 6.93
N GLU A 514 -5.10 49.53 7.97
CA GLU A 514 -5.00 48.33 8.80
C GLU A 514 -6.23 48.25 9.72
N VAL A 515 -6.94 47.11 9.69
CA VAL A 515 -8.10 46.84 10.56
C VAL A 515 -7.83 45.54 11.30
N SER A 516 -7.09 45.65 12.40
CA SER A 516 -6.86 44.54 13.31
C SER A 516 -8.12 44.22 14.11
N ARG A 517 -8.46 42.92 14.18
CA ARG A 517 -9.32 42.38 15.23
C ARG A 517 -8.52 41.32 15.99
N SER A 518 -8.28 41.58 17.26
CA SER A 518 -7.80 40.57 18.21
C SER A 518 -9.00 39.81 18.78
N ILE A 519 -8.82 38.50 18.97
CA ILE A 519 -9.73 37.68 19.77
C ILE A 519 -8.87 36.99 20.83
N THR A 520 -9.22 37.21 22.10
CA THR A 520 -8.49 36.68 23.26
C THR A 520 -9.30 35.57 23.89
N HIS A 521 -8.74 34.36 23.93
CA HIS A 521 -9.29 33.25 24.71
C HIS A 521 -8.42 33.03 25.95
N THR A 522 -9.04 33.12 27.11
CA THR A 522 -8.43 32.82 28.42
C THR A 522 -8.87 31.44 28.84
N TYR A 523 -7.92 30.51 28.94
CA TYR A 523 -8.15 29.19 29.51
C TYR A 523 -7.78 29.21 31.00
N PHE A 524 -8.57 28.50 31.81
CA PHE A 524 -8.47 28.47 33.27
C PHE A 524 -7.67 27.28 33.78
#